data_AF-A0A7J9VW68-F1
#
_entry.id   AF-A0A7J9VW68-F1
#
_cell.length_a   1.000
_cell.length_b   1.000
_cell.length_c   1.000
_cell.angle_alpha   90.00
_cell.angle_beta   90.00
_cell.angle_gamma   90.00
#
_symmetry.space_group_name_H-M   'P 1'
#
loop_
_entity.id
_entity.type
_entity.pdbx_description
1 polymer ?
#
loop_
_entity_poly.entity_id
_entity_poly.type
_entity_poly.pdbx_seq_one_letter_code
_entity_poly.pdbx_strand_id
1 'polypeptide(L)'
;MTGGDFPFPLLGLIHIRNRITQRREIHVDEPLTLRVHATGLEAHERGSRFDLITEATVDCEPVWRRDDRDGWVHCADGQRRWGRFGAAGLLLRAPAPDASALVLLQHRAAWTPEGRRWGLPGGARTSEDDAVTAALREAREEAGVEPEALRVVAQRADHPADDGWSYTTVIADAAAPRPLQANHESAELRWVPEPAVATLPLHPDFAASWKFAAGRSSLRTRPTTLLVDAANVVGSVPDGWWRDRAGAAQRLLRRCAATVPGTLPLADGELRWVQRCIVVLEGAASAAHDVDGVEVIRARGSGDDTLAEIADREPESLLISADRGLRSRLPPTATSAGPGVLLDRLPQPVTG
;
A
#
# COMPACT_ATOMS: atom_id res chain seq x y z
N MET A 1 -7.18 -36.90 -22.83
CA MET A 1 -6.72 -38.23 -22.36
C MET A 1 -5.39 -38.02 -21.66
N THR A 2 -5.23 -38.46 -20.43
CA THR A 2 -3.93 -38.38 -19.72
C THR A 2 -2.95 -39.38 -20.31
N GLY A 3 -1.64 -39.07 -20.27
CA GLY A 3 -0.58 -40.01 -20.66
C GLY A 3 -0.60 -41.26 -19.76
N GLY A 4 -0.07 -42.37 -20.27
CA GLY A 4 0.00 -43.64 -19.53
C GLY A 4 0.91 -43.60 -18.29
N ASP A 5 1.71 -42.55 -18.17
CA ASP A 5 2.61 -42.21 -17.07
C ASP A 5 1.96 -41.30 -16.02
N PHE A 6 0.71 -40.88 -16.22
CA PHE A 6 0.00 -40.05 -15.25
C PHE A 6 -0.35 -40.87 -14.00
N PRO A 7 0.16 -40.52 -12.81
CA PRO A 7 0.19 -41.42 -11.66
C PRO A 7 -1.13 -41.50 -10.89
N PHE A 8 -2.18 -40.77 -11.30
CA PHE A 8 -3.45 -40.70 -10.59
C PHE A 8 -4.61 -41.25 -11.41
N PRO A 9 -5.49 -42.08 -10.82
CA PRO A 9 -6.71 -42.52 -11.48
C PRO A 9 -7.63 -41.31 -11.72
N LEU A 10 -8.11 -41.15 -12.96
CA LEU A 10 -9.04 -40.07 -13.33
C LEU A 10 -10.34 -40.13 -12.52
N LEU A 11 -10.83 -41.36 -12.28
CA LEU A 11 -11.92 -41.64 -11.35
C LEU A 11 -11.40 -41.46 -9.92
N GLY A 12 -11.79 -40.35 -9.29
CA GLY A 12 -11.37 -39.98 -7.93
C GLY A 12 -10.72 -38.60 -7.83
N LEU A 13 -10.36 -37.99 -8.96
CA LEU A 13 -9.93 -36.59 -8.99
C LEU A 13 -11.14 -35.68 -8.79
N ILE A 14 -11.05 -34.81 -7.78
CA ILE A 14 -12.04 -33.77 -7.50
C ILE A 14 -11.37 -32.42 -7.60
N HIS A 15 -12.02 -31.48 -8.29
CA HIS A 15 -11.57 -30.09 -8.30
C HIS A 15 -11.87 -29.47 -6.94
N ILE A 16 -10.83 -29.28 -6.12
CA ILE A 16 -10.95 -28.62 -4.82
C ILE A 16 -11.05 -27.09 -5.01
N ARG A 17 -10.43 -26.57 -6.08
CA ARG A 17 -10.48 -25.16 -6.49
C ARG A 17 -10.19 -25.01 -7.98
N ASN A 18 -10.68 -23.94 -8.57
CA ASN A 18 -10.33 -23.50 -9.91
C ASN A 18 -10.25 -21.97 -9.92
N ARG A 19 -9.14 -21.42 -10.40
CA ARG A 19 -9.03 -19.98 -10.62
C ARG A 19 -8.33 -19.72 -11.93
N ILE A 20 -8.89 -18.76 -12.64
CA ILE A 20 -8.63 -18.51 -14.04
C ILE A 20 -8.39 -17.01 -14.19
N THR A 21 -7.31 -16.65 -14.86
CA THR A 21 -7.05 -15.29 -15.29
C THR A 21 -7.19 -15.23 -16.81
N GLN A 22 -8.13 -14.43 -17.30
CA GLN A 22 -8.30 -14.13 -18.72
C GLN A 22 -7.72 -12.74 -19.01
N ARG A 23 -6.74 -12.66 -19.91
CA ARG A 23 -6.00 -11.40 -20.17
C ARG A 23 -6.73 -10.47 -21.14
N ARG A 24 -7.53 -11.02 -22.05
CA ARG A 24 -8.40 -10.28 -22.97
C ARG A 24 -9.59 -11.14 -23.38
N GLU A 25 -10.60 -10.53 -24.00
CA GLU A 25 -11.64 -11.29 -24.69
C GLU A 25 -11.01 -12.25 -25.71
N ILE A 26 -11.52 -13.49 -25.77
CA ILE A 26 -11.02 -14.55 -26.66
C ILE A 26 -12.15 -14.86 -27.63
N HIS A 27 -11.94 -14.62 -28.92
CA HIS A 27 -12.94 -14.91 -29.95
C HIS A 27 -12.94 -16.38 -30.34
N VAL A 28 -14.09 -16.90 -30.78
CA VAL A 28 -14.28 -18.32 -31.13
C VAL A 28 -13.37 -18.79 -32.28
N ASP A 29 -12.96 -17.85 -33.14
CA ASP A 29 -12.16 -18.14 -34.34
C ASP A 29 -10.64 -18.08 -34.07
N GLU A 30 -10.22 -17.77 -32.84
CA GLU A 30 -8.81 -17.67 -32.50
C GLU A 30 -8.17 -19.06 -32.29
N PRO A 31 -7.04 -19.37 -32.95
CA PRO A 31 -6.35 -20.64 -32.78
C PRO A 31 -5.61 -20.68 -31.43
N LEU A 32 -6.22 -21.31 -30.43
CA LEU A 32 -5.63 -21.49 -29.10
C LEU A 32 -4.59 -22.62 -29.08
N THR A 33 -3.40 -22.31 -28.58
CA THR A 33 -2.41 -23.32 -28.16
C THR A 33 -2.54 -23.54 -26.66
N LEU A 34 -2.87 -24.76 -26.23
CA LEU A 34 -2.96 -25.12 -24.82
C LEU A 34 -1.70 -25.82 -24.33
N ARG A 35 -1.14 -25.35 -23.21
CA ARG A 35 -0.10 -26.03 -22.44
C ARG A 35 -0.66 -26.42 -21.09
N VAL A 36 -0.51 -27.69 -20.72
CA VAL A 36 -1.00 -28.23 -19.45
C VAL A 36 0.12 -28.99 -18.77
N HIS A 37 0.38 -28.69 -17.50
CA HIS A 37 1.32 -29.44 -16.68
C HIS A 37 0.84 -29.49 -15.23
N ALA A 38 1.25 -30.53 -14.51
CA ALA A 38 0.98 -30.68 -13.09
C ALA A 38 2.21 -30.27 -12.28
N THR A 39 2.00 -29.63 -11.14
CA THR A 39 3.05 -29.25 -10.19
C THR A 39 2.56 -29.39 -8.75
N GLY A 40 3.50 -29.35 -7.80
CA GLY A 40 3.15 -29.20 -6.39
C GLY A 40 2.39 -30.38 -5.80
N LEU A 41 2.91 -31.59 -6.02
CA LEU A 41 2.36 -32.81 -5.45
C LEU A 41 2.58 -32.85 -3.93
N GLU A 42 1.47 -32.84 -3.18
CA GLU A 42 1.41 -32.80 -1.72
C GLU A 42 0.57 -33.97 -1.19
N ALA A 43 0.93 -34.50 -0.03
CA ALA A 43 0.12 -35.48 0.68
C ALA A 43 -1.12 -34.82 1.31
N HIS A 44 -2.27 -35.50 1.29
CA HIS A 44 -3.53 -35.05 1.85
C HIS A 44 -4.18 -36.18 2.67
N GLU A 45 -4.95 -35.86 3.71
CA GLU A 45 -5.59 -36.88 4.58
C GLU A 45 -6.46 -37.89 3.82
N ARG A 46 -6.95 -37.49 2.64
CA ARG A 46 -7.77 -38.32 1.75
C ARG A 46 -7.10 -38.68 0.42
N GLY A 47 -5.77 -38.54 0.31
CA GLY A 47 -5.02 -38.91 -0.90
C GLY A 47 -3.85 -37.98 -1.21
N SER A 48 -3.76 -37.49 -2.44
CA SER A 48 -2.75 -36.53 -2.86
C SER A 48 -3.41 -35.33 -3.52
N ARG A 49 -2.79 -34.17 -3.35
CA ARG A 49 -3.20 -32.91 -3.94
C ARG A 49 -2.09 -32.44 -4.86
N PHE A 50 -2.45 -31.90 -6.02
CA PHE A 50 -1.52 -31.25 -6.93
C PHE A 50 -2.24 -30.12 -7.66
N ASP A 51 -1.48 -29.18 -8.19
CA ASP A 51 -2.02 -28.15 -9.04
C ASP A 51 -1.86 -28.56 -10.50
N LEU A 52 -2.90 -28.34 -11.28
CA LEU A 52 -2.89 -28.54 -12.71
C LEU A 52 -2.91 -27.15 -13.36
N ILE A 53 -1.76 -26.70 -13.82
CA ILE A 53 -1.59 -25.41 -14.50
C ILE A 53 -1.96 -25.62 -15.96
N THR A 54 -2.81 -24.73 -16.47
CA THR A 54 -3.23 -24.72 -17.87
C THR A 54 -3.02 -23.31 -18.39
N GLU A 55 -2.44 -23.17 -19.57
CA GLU A 55 -2.20 -21.88 -20.22
C GLU A 55 -2.71 -21.99 -21.65
N ALA A 56 -3.45 -20.99 -22.11
CA ALA A 56 -3.84 -20.84 -23.50
C ALA A 56 -3.14 -19.62 -24.09
N THR A 57 -2.53 -19.80 -25.27
CA THR A 57 -1.89 -18.73 -26.03
C THR A 57 -2.50 -18.60 -27.42
N VAL A 58 -2.49 -17.39 -27.99
CA VAL A 58 -2.79 -17.08 -29.40
C VAL A 58 -1.54 -16.42 -29.97
N ASP A 59 -0.99 -16.97 -31.06
CA ASP A 59 0.27 -16.48 -31.66
C ASP A 59 1.41 -16.33 -30.63
N CYS A 60 1.51 -17.30 -29.72
CA CYS A 60 2.45 -17.33 -28.59
C CYS A 60 2.21 -16.28 -27.48
N GLU A 61 1.18 -15.45 -27.60
CA GLU A 61 0.77 -14.52 -26.53
C GLU A 61 -0.22 -15.21 -25.57
N PRO A 62 0.04 -15.23 -24.25
CA PRO A 62 -0.88 -15.81 -23.28
C PRO A 62 -2.19 -15.02 -23.24
N VAL A 63 -3.31 -15.70 -23.44
CA VAL A 63 -4.66 -15.13 -23.38
C VAL A 63 -5.43 -15.60 -22.16
N TRP A 64 -5.02 -16.75 -21.60
CA TRP A 64 -5.70 -17.40 -20.49
C TRP A 64 -4.70 -18.23 -19.68
N ARG A 65 -4.78 -18.22 -18.36
CA ARG A 65 -3.98 -19.12 -17.50
C ARG A 65 -4.73 -19.52 -16.24
N ARG A 66 -4.53 -20.76 -15.79
CA ARG A 66 -4.90 -21.24 -14.47
C ARG A 66 -3.79 -20.93 -13.46
N ASP A 67 -4.18 -20.34 -12.34
CA ASP A 67 -3.27 -19.66 -11.42
C ASP A 67 -2.41 -20.62 -10.57
N ASP A 68 -1.16 -20.24 -10.26
CA ASP A 68 -0.14 -21.09 -9.62
C ASP A 68 0.26 -20.68 -8.20
N ARG A 69 -0.32 -19.57 -7.71
CA ARG A 69 0.06 -18.94 -6.44
C ARG A 69 -0.10 -19.79 -5.19
N ASP A 70 -1.03 -20.72 -5.23
CA ASP A 70 -1.52 -21.30 -3.99
C ASP A 70 -0.82 -22.63 -3.65
N GLY A 71 -0.40 -22.80 -2.40
CA GLY A 71 0.17 -24.04 -1.87
C GLY A 71 0.79 -23.80 -0.50
N TRP A 72 1.09 -24.86 0.25
CA TRP A 72 1.78 -24.72 1.54
C TRP A 72 3.30 -24.77 1.34
N VAL A 73 4.01 -23.81 1.91
CA VAL A 73 5.47 -23.82 2.03
C VAL A 73 5.83 -24.17 3.47
N HIS A 74 6.78 -25.09 3.63
CA HIS A 74 7.40 -25.40 4.90
C HIS A 74 8.62 -24.50 5.08
N CYS A 75 8.54 -23.57 6.02
CA CYS A 75 9.60 -22.60 6.25
C CYS A 75 10.68 -23.15 7.18
N ALA A 76 11.87 -22.54 7.14
CA ALA A 76 13.03 -22.96 7.93
C ALA A 76 12.78 -22.90 9.45
N ASP A 77 11.83 -22.06 9.89
CA ASP A 77 11.36 -21.95 11.28
C ASP A 77 10.36 -23.05 11.70
N GLY A 78 10.11 -24.03 10.83
CA GLY A 78 9.18 -25.15 11.07
C GLY A 78 7.70 -24.79 10.90
N GLN A 79 7.37 -23.54 10.56
CA GLN A 79 6.00 -23.14 10.30
C GLN A 79 5.57 -23.47 8.86
N ARG A 80 4.26 -23.67 8.68
CA ARG A 80 3.66 -23.81 7.35
C ARG A 80 2.97 -22.51 6.98
N ARG A 81 3.26 -22.00 5.78
CA ARG A 81 2.71 -20.74 5.28
C ARG A 81 2.02 -20.93 3.94
N TRP A 82 0.92 -20.21 3.73
CA TRP A 82 0.14 -20.30 2.51
C TRP A 82 0.66 -19.33 1.45
N GLY A 83 0.80 -19.83 0.22
CA GLY A 83 1.27 -19.06 -0.94
C GLY A 83 2.70 -19.47 -1.30
N ARG A 84 2.88 -20.08 -2.48
CA ARG A 84 4.18 -20.65 -2.88
C ARG A 84 5.27 -19.61 -3.08
N PHE A 85 4.88 -18.41 -3.50
CA PHE A 85 5.78 -17.31 -3.84
C PHE A 85 5.70 -16.17 -2.82
N GLY A 86 5.24 -16.47 -1.60
CA GLY A 86 4.88 -15.48 -0.60
C GLY A 86 3.41 -15.05 -0.70
N ALA A 87 3.06 -14.08 0.13
CA ALA A 87 1.73 -13.48 0.17
C ALA A 87 1.84 -11.96 0.31
N ALA A 88 0.78 -11.25 -0.04
CA ALA A 88 0.70 -9.81 0.14
C ALA A 88 -0.71 -9.39 0.52
N GLY A 89 -0.81 -8.32 1.32
CA GLY A 89 -2.09 -7.73 1.69
C GLY A 89 -2.04 -6.21 1.69
N LEU A 90 -3.20 -5.61 1.46
CA LEU A 90 -3.34 -4.17 1.29
C LEU A 90 -3.78 -3.50 2.59
N LEU A 91 -2.89 -2.67 3.16
CA LEU A 91 -3.25 -1.69 4.18
C LEU A 91 -3.70 -0.40 3.47
N LEU A 92 -4.99 -0.30 3.20
CA LEU A 92 -5.58 0.86 2.55
C LEU A 92 -6.14 1.85 3.58
N ARG A 93 -5.71 3.11 3.47
CA ARG A 93 -6.25 4.23 4.24
C ARG A 93 -7.07 5.20 3.41
N ALA A 94 -7.99 5.88 4.08
CA ALA A 94 -8.74 6.99 3.50
C ALA A 94 -9.10 8.01 4.60
N PRO A 95 -9.31 9.29 4.25
CA PRO A 95 -9.76 10.28 5.22
C PRO A 95 -11.22 10.05 5.63
N ALA A 96 -11.48 10.15 6.94
CA ALA A 96 -12.81 10.39 7.48
C ALA A 96 -13.26 11.84 7.23
N PRO A 97 -14.54 12.18 7.45
CA PRO A 97 -15.02 13.56 7.32
C PRO A 97 -14.28 14.59 8.19
N ASP A 98 -13.69 14.16 9.31
CA ASP A 98 -12.86 14.99 10.20
C ASP A 98 -11.34 14.94 9.86
N ALA A 99 -11.00 14.41 8.68
CA ALA A 99 -9.63 14.18 8.20
C ALA A 99 -8.80 13.18 9.04
N SER A 100 -9.38 12.47 10.00
CA SER A 100 -8.71 11.33 10.66
C SER A 100 -8.60 10.13 9.72
N ALA A 101 -7.71 9.19 10.03
CA ALA A 101 -7.47 8.01 9.20
C ALA A 101 -8.54 6.92 9.43
N LEU A 102 -9.14 6.45 8.34
CA LEU A 102 -9.87 5.19 8.28
C LEU A 102 -8.97 4.11 7.64
N VAL A 103 -9.16 2.86 8.05
CA VAL A 103 -8.46 1.69 7.51
C VAL A 103 -9.49 0.70 7.00
N LEU A 104 -9.31 0.20 5.77
CA LEU A 104 -10.13 -0.89 5.25
C LEU A 104 -9.72 -2.20 5.92
N LEU A 105 -10.67 -2.87 6.59
CA LEU A 105 -10.49 -4.21 7.13
C LEU A 105 -11.55 -5.18 6.61
N GLN A 106 -11.15 -6.44 6.53
CA GLN A 106 -11.98 -7.57 6.17
C GLN A 106 -12.18 -8.48 7.38
N HIS A 107 -13.42 -8.81 7.70
CA HIS A 107 -13.77 -9.88 8.62
C HIS A 107 -13.89 -11.18 7.84
N ARG A 108 -12.95 -12.10 8.09
CA ARG A 108 -12.78 -13.32 7.32
C ARG A 108 -13.93 -14.30 7.57
N ALA A 109 -14.46 -14.92 6.51
CA ALA A 109 -15.50 -15.93 6.62
C ALA A 109 -15.04 -17.13 7.46
N ALA A 110 -15.98 -17.81 8.13
CA ALA A 110 -15.65 -18.81 9.15
C ALA A 110 -14.89 -20.04 8.62
N TRP A 111 -15.01 -20.34 7.32
CA TRP A 111 -14.35 -21.47 6.67
C TRP A 111 -12.95 -21.15 6.13
N THR A 112 -12.51 -19.89 6.22
CA THR A 112 -11.15 -19.50 5.81
C THR A 112 -10.12 -19.87 6.90
N PRO A 113 -8.83 -20.02 6.54
CA PRO A 113 -7.77 -20.09 7.55
C PRO A 113 -7.86 -18.90 8.51
N GLU A 114 -7.90 -19.18 9.81
CA GLU A 114 -8.07 -18.18 10.88
C GLU A 114 -9.33 -17.29 10.72
N GLY A 115 -10.42 -17.89 10.23
CA GLY A 115 -11.72 -17.24 10.05
C GLY A 115 -12.31 -16.63 11.33
N ARG A 116 -13.29 -15.72 11.16
CA ARG A 116 -13.89 -14.89 12.23
C ARG A 116 -12.91 -13.91 12.89
N ARG A 117 -11.81 -13.58 12.20
CA ARG A 117 -10.86 -12.55 12.60
C ARG A 117 -10.82 -11.43 11.57
N TRP A 118 -10.42 -10.25 12.03
CA TRP A 118 -10.21 -9.09 11.18
C TRP A 118 -8.77 -9.05 10.65
N GLY A 119 -8.62 -8.77 9.37
CA GLY A 119 -7.32 -8.64 8.71
C GLY A 119 -7.38 -7.70 7.52
N LEU A 120 -6.25 -7.60 6.84
CA LEU A 120 -6.16 -6.89 5.56
C LEU A 120 -6.68 -7.81 4.44
N PRO A 121 -7.42 -7.28 3.44
CA PRO A 121 -7.62 -7.99 2.18
C PRO A 121 -6.28 -8.36 1.57
N GLY A 122 -6.15 -9.58 1.05
CA GLY A 122 -4.87 -10.08 0.60
C GLY A 122 -4.80 -11.59 0.43
N GLY A 123 -3.74 -12.04 -0.24
CA GLY A 123 -3.64 -13.41 -0.68
C GLY A 123 -2.24 -13.79 -1.17
N ALA A 124 -2.17 -15.01 -1.69
CA ALA A 124 -0.92 -15.57 -2.21
C ALA A 124 -0.46 -14.81 -3.48
N ARG A 125 0.86 -14.75 -3.66
CA ARG A 125 1.48 -14.24 -4.88
C ARG A 125 1.63 -15.36 -5.91
N THR A 126 1.49 -15.01 -7.19
CA THR A 126 1.85 -15.89 -8.31
C THR A 126 3.36 -15.91 -8.52
N SER A 127 3.86 -16.78 -9.40
CA SER A 127 5.26 -16.75 -9.81
C SER A 127 5.67 -15.48 -10.57
N GLU A 128 4.70 -14.72 -11.09
CA GLU A 128 4.90 -13.51 -11.90
C GLU A 128 4.56 -12.22 -11.15
N ASP A 129 3.78 -12.30 -10.07
CA ASP A 129 3.32 -11.15 -9.30
C ASP A 129 4.43 -10.65 -8.35
N ASP A 130 4.71 -9.35 -8.41
CA ASP A 130 5.28 -8.65 -7.27
C ASP A 130 4.24 -8.46 -6.15
N ALA A 131 4.69 -8.00 -4.98
CA ALA A 131 3.80 -7.83 -3.83
C ALA A 131 2.69 -6.79 -4.06
N VAL A 132 2.99 -5.71 -4.79
CA VAL A 132 2.02 -4.65 -5.09
C VAL A 132 0.91 -5.19 -5.97
N THR A 133 1.27 -5.86 -7.06
CA THR A 133 0.35 -6.46 -8.02
C THR A 133 -0.57 -7.45 -7.31
N ALA A 134 -0.03 -8.33 -6.48
CA ALA A 134 -0.82 -9.29 -5.73
C ALA A 134 -1.78 -8.61 -4.73
N ALA A 135 -1.30 -7.66 -3.93
CA ALA A 135 -2.15 -6.97 -2.95
C ALA A 135 -3.29 -6.17 -3.61
N LEU A 136 -3.02 -5.49 -4.72
CA LEU A 136 -4.01 -4.72 -5.46
C LEU A 136 -5.03 -5.63 -6.17
N ARG A 137 -4.57 -6.74 -6.76
CA ARG A 137 -5.44 -7.75 -7.36
C ARG A 137 -6.40 -8.34 -6.32
N GLU A 138 -5.89 -8.79 -5.18
CA GLU A 138 -6.73 -9.39 -4.12
C GLU A 138 -7.68 -8.33 -3.52
N ALA A 139 -7.26 -7.08 -3.34
CA ALA A 139 -8.16 -6.02 -2.88
C ALA A 139 -9.31 -5.74 -3.86
N ARG A 140 -9.06 -5.79 -5.18
CA ARG A 140 -10.11 -5.72 -6.19
C ARG A 140 -11.06 -6.92 -6.09
N GLU A 141 -10.53 -8.12 -6.00
CA GLU A 141 -11.31 -9.37 -6.00
C GLU A 141 -12.08 -9.63 -4.69
N GLU A 142 -11.54 -9.20 -3.54
CA GLU A 142 -12.12 -9.45 -2.22
C GLU A 142 -12.95 -8.30 -1.66
N ALA A 143 -12.66 -7.08 -2.11
CA ALA A 143 -13.28 -5.86 -1.60
C ALA A 143 -13.82 -4.90 -2.66
N GLY A 144 -13.69 -5.21 -3.96
CA GLY A 144 -14.18 -4.35 -5.05
C GLY A 144 -13.43 -3.01 -5.15
N VAL A 145 -12.19 -2.95 -4.63
CA VAL A 145 -11.39 -1.71 -4.64
C VAL A 145 -10.59 -1.63 -5.93
N GLU A 146 -10.84 -0.58 -6.72
CA GLU A 146 -10.11 -0.35 -7.97
C GLU A 146 -8.70 0.21 -7.72
N PRO A 147 -7.63 -0.47 -8.17
CA PRO A 147 -6.23 -0.06 -8.03
C PRO A 147 -5.92 1.34 -8.56
N GLU A 148 -6.58 1.77 -9.63
CA GLU A 148 -6.35 3.06 -10.30
C GLU A 148 -6.79 4.24 -9.42
N ALA A 149 -7.64 3.99 -8.41
CA ALA A 149 -8.07 4.98 -7.44
C ALA A 149 -7.13 5.09 -6.22
N LEU A 150 -6.05 4.30 -6.18
CA LEU A 150 -5.17 4.19 -5.03
C LEU A 150 -3.78 4.75 -5.34
N ARG A 151 -3.16 5.33 -4.32
CA ARG A 151 -1.74 5.72 -4.35
C ARG A 151 -0.97 4.82 -3.40
N VAL A 152 -0.15 3.92 -3.94
CA VAL A 152 0.79 3.12 -3.15
C VAL A 152 1.88 4.05 -2.59
N VAL A 153 2.10 4.00 -1.28
CA VAL A 153 3.04 4.90 -0.59
C VAL A 153 4.26 4.20 -0.03
N ALA A 154 4.13 2.92 0.32
CA ALA A 154 5.21 2.12 0.88
C ALA A 154 4.88 0.63 0.77
N GLN A 155 5.90 -0.19 0.94
CA GLN A 155 5.79 -1.63 1.09
C GLN A 155 6.61 -2.07 2.28
N ARG A 156 6.16 -3.11 2.96
CA ARG A 156 6.87 -3.69 4.10
C ARG A 156 6.77 -5.19 4.07
N ALA A 157 7.92 -5.84 3.91
CA ALA A 157 8.03 -7.28 4.10
C ALA A 157 8.01 -7.59 5.59
N ASP A 158 6.94 -8.22 6.04
CA ASP A 158 6.84 -8.87 7.33
C ASP A 158 7.24 -10.36 7.16
N HIS A 159 7.95 -10.90 8.17
CA HIS A 159 8.37 -12.30 8.20
C HIS A 159 9.18 -12.77 6.97
N PRO A 160 10.35 -12.17 6.67
CA PRO A 160 11.29 -12.84 5.78
C PRO A 160 11.72 -14.14 6.48
N ALA A 161 11.26 -15.28 5.96
CA ALA A 161 11.79 -16.56 6.37
C ALA A 161 13.13 -16.78 5.65
N ASP A 162 14.08 -17.46 6.30
CA ASP A 162 15.43 -17.70 5.75
C ASP A 162 15.39 -18.46 4.41
N ASP A 163 14.27 -19.14 4.12
CA ASP A 163 13.96 -19.86 2.88
C ASP A 163 13.32 -18.99 1.77
N GLY A 164 13.22 -17.67 1.96
CA GLY A 164 12.80 -16.72 0.93
C GLY A 164 11.29 -16.45 0.86
N TRP A 165 10.48 -17.09 1.70
CA TRP A 165 9.06 -16.76 1.85
C TRP A 165 8.88 -15.44 2.62
N SER A 166 7.96 -14.58 2.20
CA SER A 166 7.59 -13.37 2.94
C SER A 166 6.10 -13.02 2.80
N TYR A 167 5.57 -12.33 3.80
CA TYR A 167 4.29 -11.63 3.71
C TYR A 167 4.57 -10.14 3.53
N THR A 168 4.15 -9.54 2.43
CA THR A 168 4.36 -8.10 2.23
C THR A 168 3.08 -7.30 2.46
N THR A 169 3.11 -6.40 3.43
CA THR A 169 2.08 -5.39 3.62
C THR A 169 2.33 -4.24 2.64
N VAL A 170 1.43 -4.05 1.69
CA VAL A 170 1.42 -2.91 0.76
C VAL A 170 0.58 -1.80 1.38
N ILE A 171 1.14 -0.60 1.51
CA ILE A 171 0.49 0.53 2.16
C ILE A 171 0.06 1.50 1.08
N ALA A 172 -1.22 1.87 1.07
CA ALA A 172 -1.78 2.78 0.09
C ALA A 172 -2.78 3.76 0.71
N ASP A 173 -2.99 4.88 0.03
CA ASP A 173 -4.03 5.86 0.34
C ASP A 173 -5.07 5.91 -0.79
N ALA A 174 -6.34 6.08 -0.43
CA ALA A 174 -7.41 6.54 -1.31
C ALA A 174 -7.81 7.97 -0.91
N ALA A 175 -8.20 8.79 -1.90
CA ALA A 175 -8.62 10.18 -1.66
C ALA A 175 -9.90 10.29 -0.80
N ALA A 176 -10.72 9.25 -0.80
CA ALA A 176 -11.91 9.11 0.03
C ALA A 176 -12.24 7.62 0.23
N PRO A 177 -13.03 7.25 1.26
CA PRO A 177 -13.49 5.89 1.45
C PRO A 177 -14.18 5.37 0.18
N ARG A 178 -13.78 4.18 -0.27
CA ARG A 178 -14.31 3.57 -1.48
C ARG A 178 -15.54 2.71 -1.17
N PRO A 179 -16.51 2.61 -2.09
CA PRO A 179 -17.53 1.57 -2.04
C PRO A 179 -16.86 0.19 -1.95
N LEU A 180 -17.43 -0.68 -1.12
CA LEU A 180 -16.88 -2.01 -0.86
C LEU A 180 -17.84 -3.07 -1.39
N GLN A 181 -17.28 -4.09 -2.02
CA GLN A 181 -18.02 -5.26 -2.47
C GLN A 181 -17.35 -6.51 -1.93
N ALA A 182 -18.01 -7.15 -0.96
CA ALA A 182 -17.55 -8.40 -0.40
C ALA A 182 -17.75 -9.54 -1.40
N ASN A 183 -16.72 -10.37 -1.56
CA ASN A 183 -16.88 -11.70 -2.15
C ASN A 183 -17.29 -12.73 -1.08
N HIS A 184 -17.38 -13.99 -1.47
CA HIS A 184 -17.78 -15.07 -0.57
C HIS A 184 -16.78 -15.31 0.59
N GLU A 185 -15.50 -14.93 0.46
CA GLU A 185 -14.48 -15.11 1.49
C GLU A 185 -14.56 -14.08 2.63
N SER A 186 -15.36 -13.03 2.43
CA SER A 186 -15.60 -11.94 3.37
C SER A 186 -16.96 -12.11 4.07
N ALA A 187 -16.96 -12.22 5.39
CA ALA A 187 -18.19 -12.10 6.18
C ALA A 187 -18.63 -10.64 6.34
N GLU A 188 -17.67 -9.72 6.38
CA GLU A 188 -17.89 -8.28 6.44
C GLU A 188 -16.67 -7.54 5.88
N LEU A 189 -16.90 -6.36 5.28
CA LEU A 189 -15.87 -5.38 4.98
C LEU A 189 -16.22 -4.06 5.67
N ARG A 190 -15.22 -3.37 6.23
CA ARG A 190 -15.48 -2.15 6.99
C ARG A 190 -14.33 -1.15 6.88
N TRP A 191 -14.68 0.12 6.69
CA TRP A 191 -13.80 1.25 6.99
C TRP A 191 -13.81 1.50 8.50
N VAL A 192 -12.69 1.25 9.16
CA VAL A 192 -12.55 1.32 10.62
C VAL A 192 -11.68 2.52 10.99
N PRO A 193 -12.11 3.40 11.91
CA PRO A 193 -11.23 4.43 12.46
C PRO A 193 -9.92 3.81 12.98
N GLU A 194 -8.79 4.36 12.56
CA GLU A 194 -7.48 3.76 12.86
C GLU A 194 -7.26 3.45 14.36
N PRO A 195 -7.66 4.32 15.32
CA PRO A 195 -7.56 4.00 16.75
C PRO A 195 -8.40 2.80 17.20
N ALA A 196 -9.49 2.48 16.51
CA ALA A 196 -10.39 1.38 16.84
C ALA A 196 -9.92 0.02 16.28
N VAL A 197 -8.94 -0.02 15.38
CA VAL A 197 -8.45 -1.27 14.78
C VAL A 197 -7.99 -2.26 15.85
N ALA A 198 -7.28 -1.78 16.88
CA ALA A 198 -6.72 -2.62 17.94
C ALA A 198 -7.77 -3.20 18.90
N THR A 199 -9.04 -2.78 18.82
CA THR A 199 -10.14 -3.30 19.66
C THR A 199 -10.86 -4.48 19.01
N LEU A 200 -10.62 -4.73 17.72
CA LEU A 200 -11.21 -5.83 16.97
C LEU A 200 -10.44 -7.15 17.23
N PRO A 201 -11.07 -8.32 17.06
CA PRO A 201 -10.38 -9.61 17.11
C PRO A 201 -9.52 -9.78 15.85
N LEU A 202 -8.32 -9.21 15.88
CA LEU A 202 -7.40 -9.20 14.75
C LEU A 202 -6.76 -10.58 14.50
N HIS A 203 -6.39 -10.84 13.24
CA HIS A 203 -5.47 -11.91 12.90
C HIS A 203 -4.15 -11.72 13.66
N PRO A 204 -3.55 -12.76 14.29
CA PRO A 204 -2.38 -12.62 15.18
C PRO A 204 -1.19 -11.93 14.52
N ASP A 205 -0.85 -12.32 13.29
CA ASP A 205 0.27 -11.69 12.56
C ASP A 205 -0.01 -10.22 12.24
N PHE A 206 -1.27 -9.91 11.88
CA PHE A 206 -1.67 -8.52 11.66
C PHE A 206 -1.62 -7.73 12.97
N ALA A 207 -2.08 -8.30 14.09
CA ALA A 207 -2.01 -7.67 15.40
C ALA A 207 -0.55 -7.39 15.83
N ALA A 208 0.37 -8.29 15.49
CA ALA A 208 1.80 -8.13 15.74
C ALA A 208 2.43 -7.02 14.90
N SER A 209 2.08 -6.91 13.61
CA SER A 209 2.53 -5.79 12.75
C SER A 209 1.83 -4.45 13.07
N TRP A 210 0.60 -4.50 13.59
CA TRP A 210 -0.16 -3.30 13.97
C TRP A 210 0.46 -2.59 15.17
N LYS A 211 0.94 -3.33 16.17
CA LYS A 211 1.62 -2.78 17.34
C LYS A 211 3.12 -2.62 17.07
N PHE A 212 3.78 -1.72 17.79
CA PHE A 212 5.24 -1.77 17.87
C PHE A 212 5.63 -3.05 18.61
N ALA A 213 6.39 -3.93 17.97
CA ALA A 213 6.82 -5.18 18.56
C ALA A 213 8.27 -5.48 18.18
N ALA A 214 9.10 -5.79 19.18
CA ALA A 214 10.44 -6.37 19.02
C ALA A 214 11.34 -5.69 17.97
N GLY A 215 11.45 -4.36 17.99
CA GLY A 215 12.35 -3.61 17.10
C GLY A 215 11.85 -3.42 15.66
N ARG A 216 10.59 -3.79 15.37
CA ARG A 216 9.92 -3.49 14.09
C ARG A 216 9.11 -2.21 14.22
N SER A 217 9.10 -1.36 13.18
CA SER A 217 8.21 -0.19 13.16
C SER A 217 6.74 -0.62 13.22
N SER A 218 5.82 0.25 13.59
CA SER A 218 4.39 -0.08 13.65
C SER A 218 3.72 0.21 12.30
N LEU A 219 2.73 -0.59 11.90
CA LEU A 219 1.86 -0.24 10.77
C LEU A 219 0.89 0.90 11.10
N ARG A 220 0.74 1.28 12.38
CA ARG A 220 -0.12 2.39 12.81
C ARG A 220 0.54 3.73 12.52
N THR A 221 -0.25 4.71 12.08
CA THR A 221 0.17 6.08 11.90
C THR A 221 0.08 6.90 13.18
N ARG A 222 0.89 7.96 13.25
CA ARG A 222 0.66 9.08 14.17
C ARG A 222 0.04 10.25 13.41
N PRO A 223 -1.06 10.86 13.89
CA PRO A 223 -1.58 12.10 13.33
C PRO A 223 -0.52 13.20 13.37
N THR A 224 -0.42 14.02 12.33
CA THR A 224 0.65 15.03 12.22
C THR A 224 0.20 16.22 11.38
N THR A 225 0.58 17.42 11.85
CA THR A 225 0.58 18.65 11.04
C THR A 225 1.92 18.72 10.29
N LEU A 226 1.87 18.74 8.96
CA LEU A 226 3.07 18.88 8.14
C LEU A 226 3.38 20.37 7.97
N LEU A 227 4.58 20.80 8.37
CA LEU A 227 5.09 22.15 8.12
C LEU A 227 6.09 22.09 6.97
N VAL A 228 5.88 22.89 5.94
CA VAL A 228 6.72 22.87 4.74
C VAL A 228 7.39 24.21 4.57
N ASP A 229 8.72 24.18 4.62
CA ASP A 229 9.58 25.28 4.17
C ASP A 229 9.60 25.29 2.65
N ALA A 230 8.78 26.15 2.03
CA ALA A 230 8.64 26.14 0.58
C ALA A 230 9.93 26.56 -0.13
N ALA A 231 10.67 27.52 0.44
CA ALA A 231 11.91 28.01 -0.15
C ALA A 231 12.96 26.89 -0.19
N ASN A 232 13.11 26.14 0.91
CA ASN A 232 14.05 25.02 0.98
C ASN A 232 13.62 23.84 0.10
N VAL A 233 12.33 23.46 0.11
CA VAL A 233 11.82 22.35 -0.71
C VAL A 233 11.93 22.65 -2.19
N VAL A 234 11.48 23.83 -2.65
CA VAL A 234 11.62 24.25 -4.05
C VAL A 234 13.10 24.35 -4.42
N GLY A 235 13.92 24.93 -3.55
CA GLY A 235 15.36 25.09 -3.75
C GLY A 235 16.14 23.77 -3.87
N SER A 236 15.59 22.67 -3.35
CA SER A 236 16.22 21.33 -3.41
C SER A 236 16.07 20.62 -4.76
N VAL A 237 15.22 21.13 -5.65
CA VAL A 237 14.97 20.55 -6.97
C VAL A 237 15.60 21.45 -8.05
N PRO A 238 16.49 20.93 -8.92
CA PRO A 238 17.13 21.73 -9.97
C PRO A 238 16.20 21.90 -11.20
N ASP A 239 15.02 22.49 -11.02
CA ASP A 239 13.97 22.61 -12.06
C ASP A 239 13.89 24.00 -12.73
N GLY A 240 14.82 24.91 -12.43
CA GLY A 240 14.77 26.28 -12.95
C GLY A 240 13.91 27.26 -12.14
N TRP A 241 13.45 26.89 -10.94
CA TRP A 241 12.58 27.69 -10.07
C TRP A 241 12.98 29.17 -9.89
N TRP A 242 14.27 29.51 -9.99
CA TRP A 242 14.75 30.88 -9.82
C TRP A 242 14.19 31.86 -10.87
N ARG A 243 13.74 31.36 -12.03
CA ARG A 243 13.11 32.16 -13.09
C ARG A 243 11.66 32.52 -12.79
N ASP A 244 10.96 31.67 -12.05
CA ASP A 244 9.55 31.84 -11.67
C ASP A 244 9.30 31.20 -10.30
N ARG A 245 9.62 31.95 -9.26
CA ARG A 245 9.50 31.49 -7.87
C ARG A 245 8.04 31.28 -7.46
N ALA A 246 7.14 32.15 -7.92
CA ALA A 246 5.72 32.06 -7.62
C ALA A 246 5.10 30.83 -8.30
N GLY A 247 5.42 30.56 -9.56
CA GLY A 247 4.97 29.36 -10.25
C GLY A 247 5.54 28.08 -9.65
N ALA A 248 6.81 28.07 -9.23
CA ALA A 248 7.40 26.93 -8.52
C ALA A 248 6.68 26.64 -7.20
N ALA A 249 6.41 27.68 -6.39
CA ALA A 249 5.61 27.55 -5.18
C ALA A 249 4.18 27.07 -5.47
N GLN A 250 3.52 27.60 -6.51
CA GLN A 250 2.18 27.17 -6.93
C GLN A 250 2.15 25.67 -7.28
N ARG A 251 3.18 25.15 -7.96
CA ARG A 251 3.30 23.72 -8.27
C ARG A 251 3.47 22.89 -7.00
N LEU A 252 4.31 23.33 -6.06
CA LEU A 252 4.46 22.67 -4.76
C LEU A 252 3.12 22.60 -4.01
N LEU A 253 2.40 23.72 -3.89
CA LEU A 253 1.10 23.79 -3.23
C LEU A 253 0.09 22.78 -3.80
N ARG A 254 -0.06 22.74 -5.13
CA ARG A 254 -0.97 21.80 -5.80
C ARG A 254 -0.59 20.33 -5.56
N ARG A 255 0.71 20.01 -5.61
CA ARG A 255 1.20 18.66 -5.34
C ARG A 255 0.94 18.26 -3.89
N CYS A 256 1.16 19.17 -2.92
CA CYS A 256 0.84 18.93 -1.52
C CYS A 256 -0.65 18.66 -1.32
N ALA A 257 -1.52 19.53 -1.87
CA ALA A 257 -2.97 19.40 -1.80
C ALA A 257 -3.47 18.05 -2.34
N ALA A 258 -2.88 17.55 -3.44
CA ALA A 258 -3.23 16.26 -4.03
C ALA A 258 -2.89 15.04 -3.15
N THR A 259 -2.14 15.23 -2.07
CA THR A 259 -1.70 14.13 -1.19
C THR A 259 -2.22 14.24 0.23
N VAL A 260 -2.95 15.30 0.58
CA VAL A 260 -3.41 15.57 1.96
C VAL A 260 -4.94 15.52 2.01
N PRO A 261 -5.55 14.83 2.98
CA PRO A 261 -4.91 13.98 3.99
C PRO A 261 -4.26 12.72 3.41
N GLY A 262 -3.26 12.16 4.10
CA GLY A 262 -2.70 10.87 3.71
C GLY A 262 -1.42 10.44 4.46
N THR A 263 -0.94 9.25 4.14
CA THR A 263 0.20 8.58 4.78
C THR A 263 1.57 9.04 4.25
N LEU A 264 2.45 9.50 5.16
CA LEU A 264 3.84 9.86 4.91
C LEU A 264 4.76 8.82 5.55
N PRO A 265 5.45 7.98 4.76
CA PRO A 265 6.51 7.14 5.29
C PRO A 265 7.77 7.96 5.59
N LEU A 266 8.39 7.69 6.73
CA LEU A 266 9.69 8.25 7.11
C LEU A 266 10.80 7.21 6.90
N ALA A 267 12.05 7.67 6.85
CA ALA A 267 13.21 6.83 6.55
C ALA A 267 13.49 5.75 7.61
N ASP A 268 13.03 5.94 8.84
CA ASP A 268 13.11 4.97 9.94
C ASP A 268 11.97 3.94 9.93
N GLY A 269 11.10 4.00 8.91
CA GLY A 269 9.93 3.13 8.76
C GLY A 269 8.73 3.56 9.60
N GLU A 270 8.76 4.72 10.28
CA GLU A 270 7.57 5.32 10.89
C GLU A 270 6.59 5.78 9.79
N LEU A 271 5.29 5.66 10.07
CA LEU A 271 4.23 6.20 9.23
C LEU A 271 3.55 7.37 9.94
N ARG A 272 3.40 8.51 9.26
CA ARG A 272 2.64 9.67 9.74
C ARG A 272 1.38 9.84 8.92
N TRP A 273 0.26 10.13 9.58
CA TRP A 273 -0.95 10.54 8.90
C TRP A 273 -1.01 12.06 8.87
N VAL A 274 -0.73 12.63 7.70
CA VAL A 274 -0.75 14.08 7.50
C VAL A 274 -2.21 14.51 7.41
N GLN A 275 -2.73 15.10 8.48
CA GLN A 275 -4.12 15.59 8.53
C GLN A 275 -4.23 16.98 7.93
N ARG A 276 -3.21 17.81 8.16
CA ARG A 276 -3.14 19.20 7.75
C ARG A 276 -1.73 19.48 7.23
N CYS A 277 -1.64 20.33 6.22
CA CYS A 277 -0.38 20.76 5.63
C CYS A 277 -0.35 22.28 5.61
N ILE A 278 0.68 22.84 6.24
CA ILE A 278 0.95 24.27 6.31
C ILE A 278 2.21 24.54 5.50
N VAL A 279 2.10 25.36 4.47
CA VAL A 279 3.22 25.73 3.60
C VAL A 279 3.55 27.19 3.84
N VAL A 280 4.79 27.47 4.26
CA VAL A 280 5.27 28.84 4.48
C VAL A 280 5.97 29.35 3.23
N LEU A 281 5.45 30.45 2.69
CA LEU A 281 6.01 31.17 1.55
C LEU A 281 6.70 32.45 2.02
N GLU A 282 7.81 32.79 1.37
CA GLU A 282 8.52 34.04 1.61
C GLU A 282 8.98 34.71 0.30
N GLY A 283 9.32 35.99 0.39
CA GLY A 283 9.83 36.77 -0.74
C GLY A 283 8.91 36.73 -1.96
N ALA A 284 9.50 36.51 -3.15
CA ALA A 284 8.75 36.48 -4.40
C ALA A 284 7.83 35.24 -4.55
N ALA A 285 8.07 34.17 -3.79
CA ALA A 285 7.18 33.00 -3.80
C ALA A 285 5.80 33.32 -3.21
N SER A 286 5.71 34.32 -2.32
CA SER A 286 4.45 34.77 -1.69
C SER A 286 3.39 35.27 -2.68
N ALA A 287 3.75 35.51 -3.94
CA ALA A 287 2.81 35.85 -5.01
C ALA A 287 2.00 34.65 -5.53
N ALA A 288 2.33 33.41 -5.14
CA ALA A 288 1.50 32.24 -5.46
C ALA A 288 0.10 32.35 -4.83
N HIS A 289 -0.90 31.76 -5.48
CA HIS A 289 -2.28 31.73 -5.01
C HIS A 289 -2.52 30.58 -4.04
N ASP A 290 -3.45 30.78 -3.11
CA ASP A 290 -3.88 29.74 -2.18
C ASP A 290 -4.48 28.54 -2.95
N VAL A 291 -4.33 27.35 -2.39
CA VAL A 291 -4.83 26.09 -2.94
C VAL A 291 -5.62 25.38 -1.86
N ASP A 292 -6.86 24.99 -2.16
CA ASP A 292 -7.70 24.23 -1.24
C ASP A 292 -7.00 22.95 -0.78
N GLY A 293 -7.14 22.63 0.51
CA GLY A 293 -6.47 21.48 1.14
C GLY A 293 -5.07 21.76 1.68
N VAL A 294 -4.51 22.95 1.44
CA VAL A 294 -3.24 23.40 2.02
C VAL A 294 -3.43 24.77 2.66
N GLU A 295 -2.92 24.93 3.87
CA GLU A 295 -2.86 26.24 4.52
C GLU A 295 -1.60 26.99 4.10
N VAL A 296 -1.78 28.15 3.48
CA VAL A 296 -0.67 28.95 2.95
C VAL A 296 -0.41 30.13 3.88
N ILE A 297 0.78 30.15 4.48
CA ILE A 297 1.22 31.27 5.33
C ILE A 297 2.28 32.05 4.58
N ARG A 298 2.04 33.36 4.39
CA ARG A 298 3.00 34.28 3.78
C ARG A 298 3.79 34.98 4.88
N ALA A 299 5.06 34.61 5.02
CA ALA A 299 5.96 35.23 5.99
C ALA A 299 6.15 36.71 5.65
N ARG A 300 5.96 37.60 6.65
CA ARG A 300 6.22 39.04 6.49
C ARG A 300 7.71 39.36 6.48
N GLY A 301 8.51 38.49 7.09
CA GLY A 301 9.97 38.57 7.15
C GLY A 301 10.57 37.21 6.81
N SER A 302 11.30 36.62 7.76
CA SER A 302 11.92 35.30 7.61
C SER A 302 10.89 34.17 7.63
N GLY A 303 10.96 33.28 6.64
CA GLY A 303 10.21 32.02 6.64
C GLY A 303 10.57 31.14 7.83
N ASP A 304 11.86 31.09 8.21
CA ASP A 304 12.36 30.31 9.34
C ASP A 304 11.73 30.76 10.67
N ASP A 305 11.64 32.07 10.89
CA ASP A 305 11.03 32.62 12.10
C ASP A 305 9.55 32.22 12.18
N THR A 306 8.86 32.36 11.05
CA THR A 306 7.44 31.99 10.94
C THR A 306 7.23 30.49 11.20
N LEU A 307 8.09 29.63 10.63
CA LEU A 307 8.02 28.17 10.82
C LEU A 307 8.29 27.75 12.27
N ALA A 308 9.29 28.36 12.92
CA ALA A 308 9.58 28.11 14.34
C ALA A 308 8.39 28.51 15.23
N GLU A 309 7.80 29.70 14.99
CA GLU A 309 6.62 30.16 15.72
C GLU A 309 5.38 29.27 15.53
N ILE A 310 5.22 28.66 14.34
CA ILE A 310 4.14 27.70 14.09
C ILE A 310 4.43 26.38 14.80
N ALA A 311 5.66 25.87 14.73
CA ALA A 311 6.06 24.64 15.38
C ALA A 311 5.86 24.69 16.91
N ASP A 312 6.10 25.84 17.54
CA ASP A 312 5.83 26.06 18.97
C ASP A 312 4.33 25.92 19.34
N ARG A 313 3.43 26.22 18.40
CA ARG A 313 1.97 26.10 18.58
C ARG A 313 1.42 24.74 18.15
N GLU A 314 2.20 23.98 17.38
CA GLU A 314 1.85 22.69 16.79
C GLU A 314 2.89 21.65 17.22
N PRO A 315 2.90 21.21 18.49
CA PRO A 315 4.00 20.42 19.07
C PRO A 315 4.19 19.03 18.43
N GLU A 316 3.15 18.48 17.81
CA GLU A 316 3.17 17.18 17.10
C GLU A 316 3.47 17.33 15.59
N SER A 317 4.03 18.48 15.19
CA SER A 317 4.34 18.78 13.80
C SER A 317 5.59 18.07 13.27
N LEU A 318 5.61 17.90 11.95
CA LEU A 318 6.78 17.47 11.19
C LEU A 318 7.20 18.59 10.25
N LEU A 319 8.36 19.19 10.49
CA LEU A 319 8.97 20.15 9.59
C LEU A 319 9.69 19.44 8.43
N ILE A 320 9.41 19.86 7.20
CA ILE A 320 10.17 19.51 6.00
C ILE A 320 11.11 20.66 5.67
N SER A 321 12.39 20.51 6.00
CA SER A 321 13.47 21.44 5.62
C SER A 321 14.84 20.75 5.77
N ALA A 322 15.79 21.11 4.90
CA ALA A 322 17.21 20.75 5.02
C ALA A 322 18.01 21.76 5.85
N ASP A 323 17.42 22.91 6.23
CA ASP A 323 18.11 23.95 6.98
C ASP A 323 18.40 23.49 8.43
N ARG A 324 19.69 23.39 8.78
CA ARG A 324 20.11 22.96 10.12
C ARG A 324 19.86 24.02 11.20
N GLY A 325 19.94 25.29 10.85
CA GLY A 325 19.67 26.40 11.74
C GLY A 325 18.19 26.44 12.12
N LEU A 326 17.29 26.35 11.15
CA LEU A 326 15.85 26.23 11.41
C LEU A 326 15.53 25.01 12.26
N ARG A 327 16.09 23.83 11.90
CA ARG A 327 15.86 22.59 12.66
C ARG A 327 16.33 22.69 14.12
N SER A 328 17.40 23.43 14.41
CA SER A 328 17.88 23.64 15.79
C SER A 328 16.98 24.55 16.64
N ARG A 329 16.03 25.26 16.01
CA ARG A 329 15.08 26.16 16.68
C ARG A 329 13.75 25.50 17.03
N LEU A 330 13.53 24.26 16.59
CA LEU A 330 12.27 23.55 16.84
C LEU A 330 12.11 23.19 18.32
N PRO A 331 10.88 23.18 18.85
CA PRO A 331 10.62 22.67 20.18
C PRO A 331 10.95 21.17 20.25
N PRO A 332 11.29 20.61 21.42
CA PRO A 332 11.72 19.21 21.56
C PRO A 332 10.70 18.16 21.07
N THR A 333 9.42 18.52 20.98
CA THR A 333 8.34 17.64 20.52
C THR A 333 8.20 17.63 19.00
N ALA A 334 8.62 18.70 18.32
CA ALA A 334 8.53 18.77 16.87
C ALA A 334 9.66 17.96 16.23
N THR A 335 9.32 17.23 15.17
CA THR A 335 10.27 16.43 14.40
C THR A 335 10.61 17.11 13.08
N SER A 336 11.73 16.74 12.46
CA SER A 336 12.12 17.28 11.15
C SER A 336 12.64 16.21 10.21
N ALA A 337 12.35 16.38 8.92
CA ALA A 337 12.85 15.56 7.83
C ALA A 337 13.32 16.45 6.66
N GLY A 338 14.20 15.91 5.81
CA GLY A 338 14.67 16.61 4.62
C GLY A 338 13.62 16.67 3.51
N PRO A 339 13.78 17.55 2.51
CA PRO A 339 12.84 17.71 1.39
C PRO A 339 12.51 16.42 0.63
N GLY A 340 13.49 15.50 0.48
CA GLY A 340 13.31 14.23 -0.22
C GLY A 340 12.12 13.41 0.30
N VAL A 341 11.91 13.38 1.62
CA VAL A 341 10.80 12.65 2.26
C VAL A 341 9.44 13.12 1.73
N LEU A 342 9.27 14.42 1.50
CA LEU A 342 8.06 14.96 0.91
C LEU A 342 8.06 14.73 -0.61
N LEU A 343 9.17 15.03 -1.30
CA LEU A 343 9.25 14.98 -2.76
C LEU A 343 8.97 13.58 -3.32
N ASP A 344 9.45 12.53 -2.65
CA ASP A 344 9.22 11.13 -3.05
C ASP A 344 7.75 10.72 -2.98
N ARG A 345 6.97 11.41 -2.13
CA ARG A 345 5.53 11.19 -1.97
C ARG A 345 4.70 11.98 -2.98
N LEU A 346 5.17 13.15 -3.38
CA LEU A 346 4.39 14.08 -4.20
C LEU A 346 4.26 13.56 -5.64
N PRO A 347 3.08 13.68 -6.28
CA PRO A 347 2.91 13.33 -7.68
C PRO A 347 3.98 13.99 -8.55
N GLN A 348 4.45 13.30 -9.59
CA GLN A 348 5.39 13.92 -10.52
C GLN A 348 4.75 15.16 -11.16
N PRO A 349 5.52 16.24 -11.40
CA PRO A 349 4.99 17.40 -12.07
C PRO A 349 4.49 16.99 -13.46
N VAL A 350 3.25 17.38 -13.78
CA VAL A 350 2.73 17.22 -15.14
C VAL A 350 3.57 18.15 -16.03
N THR A 351 4.37 17.57 -16.92
CA THR A 351 5.04 18.32 -17.99
C THR A 351 3.95 18.78 -18.96
N GLY A 352 3.54 20.04 -18.82
CA GLY A 352 2.62 20.72 -19.73
C GLY A 352 3.33 21.29 -20.95
#